data_AF-A0A9R1BPG6-F1
#
_entry.id   AF-A0A9R1BPG6-F1
#
_cell.length_a   1.000
_cell.length_b   1.000
_cell.length_c   1.000
_cell.angle_alpha   90.00
_cell.angle_beta   90.00
_cell.angle_gamma   90.00
#
_symmetry.space_group_name_H-M   'P 1'
#
loop_
_entity.id
_entity.type
_entity.pdbx_description
1 polymer ?
#
loop_
_entity_poly.entity_id
_entity_poly.type
_entity_poly.pdbx_seq_one_letter_code
_entity_poly.pdbx_strand_id
1 'polypeptide(L)'
;MDAASFRPVLLKAWPSATLNALSSERRVQQAGGNGAGTVSASAQIRHAVALPGHLLVILGDGSLLPAPGQFECLYSTANSTQLCRRPLSVAALPDGPSLVHCPAGPSEMAVSLSLSQSPPVTPFQWDQLVYTALLDSRDNSTVVFAKGMNLRPGRLGVPSRYECVFGRDLSKPKLVVTSPVVSAAQETFRCVTPVRIRRYLRMTADGNINRNSDGKPMLVSIRTKGRGSSTLPSIAQPEPLPRYNRHRHTRHRQQKVHSMCVCTMLRNQAQFLREWIMYHSHIGVQRWFIYDNNSDDGIEEVLGSMDPSTYNVTRHLWPWMKSQEAGFAHCALRARESCEWVGFIDIDEFLHFPGNQTLQDVLRNYSSRPRIGELRTACHSFGPSGRTKIPKKGVTTGYTCRLAAPERHKSIVRPDALNPSLINVVHHFHLKEGMKYANVGQGVMLINHYKYQVWEVFKEKFAGRVATYVADWQDEENVGSRDRAPGLGTKPVEPEDWPSRFCEVYDTGLKDFVHKEFTDPQTGSLPW
;
A
#
# COMPACT_ATOMS: atom_id res chain seq x y z
N MET A 1 -18.26 -30.63 -8.92
CA MET A 1 -17.08 -29.77 -8.74
C MET A 1 -17.30 -28.54 -9.63
N ASP A 2 -18.15 -27.62 -9.17
CA ASP A 2 -18.45 -26.41 -9.93
C ASP A 2 -17.52 -25.29 -9.48
N ALA A 3 -16.69 -24.85 -10.41
CA ALA A 3 -15.87 -23.66 -10.23
C ALA A 3 -16.80 -22.43 -10.26
N ALA A 4 -17.26 -22.01 -9.09
CA ALA A 4 -17.96 -20.75 -8.91
C ALA A 4 -17.09 -19.61 -9.47
N SER A 5 -17.53 -19.02 -10.58
CA SER A 5 -16.90 -17.85 -11.16
C SER A 5 -17.16 -16.66 -10.25
N PHE A 6 -16.16 -16.26 -9.46
CA PHE A 6 -16.20 -15.02 -8.70
C PHE A 6 -16.37 -13.83 -9.67
N ARG A 7 -17.53 -13.18 -9.62
CA ARG A 7 -17.78 -11.88 -10.24
C ARG A 7 -17.73 -10.87 -9.09
N PRO A 8 -16.79 -9.89 -9.09
CA PRO A 8 -16.86 -8.83 -8.08
C PRO A 8 -18.17 -8.07 -8.28
N VAL A 9 -19.09 -8.17 -7.32
CA VAL A 9 -20.20 -7.23 -7.22
C VAL A 9 -19.63 -5.98 -6.58
N LEU A 10 -19.32 -4.98 -7.40
CA LEU A 10 -19.09 -3.61 -6.92
C LEU A 10 -20.43 -3.06 -6.43
N LEU A 11 -20.80 -3.37 -5.18
CA LEU A 11 -21.97 -2.79 -4.55
C LEU A 11 -21.74 -1.27 -4.39
N LYS A 12 -22.64 -0.47 -4.96
CA LYS A 12 -22.63 1.00 -4.94
C LYS A 12 -22.99 1.62 -3.58
N ALA A 13 -23.11 0.85 -2.52
CA ALA A 13 -23.57 1.36 -1.23
C ALA A 13 -22.80 0.67 -0.10
N TRP A 14 -21.84 1.39 0.47
CA TRP A 14 -21.45 1.15 1.85
C TRP A 14 -22.58 1.69 2.74
N PRO A 15 -23.00 0.98 3.79
CA PRO A 15 -23.85 1.58 4.81
C PRO A 15 -23.07 2.73 5.44
N SER A 16 -23.62 3.95 5.38
CA SER A 16 -23.09 5.11 6.08
C SER A 16 -22.89 4.73 7.55
N ALA A 17 -21.64 4.68 8.02
CA ALA A 17 -21.39 4.80 9.45
C ALA A 17 -21.92 6.18 9.84
N THR A 18 -22.92 6.21 10.71
CA THR A 18 -23.52 7.43 11.26
C THR A 18 -22.47 8.15 12.10
N LEU A 19 -21.57 8.88 11.44
CA LEU A 19 -20.76 9.90 12.08
C LEU A 19 -21.69 11.08 12.30
N ASN A 20 -22.09 11.28 13.56
CA ASN A 20 -22.78 12.48 14.00
C ASN A 20 -21.85 13.69 13.80
N ALA A 21 -21.83 14.22 12.59
CA ALA A 21 -21.26 15.52 12.31
C ALA A 21 -22.24 16.57 12.84
N LEU A 22 -21.93 17.17 13.98
CA LEU A 22 -22.58 18.40 14.44
C LEU A 22 -22.33 19.48 13.39
N SER A 23 -23.31 19.70 12.51
CA SER A 23 -23.31 20.83 11.58
C SER A 23 -23.53 22.11 12.38
N SER A 24 -22.50 22.94 12.49
CA SER A 24 -22.73 24.37 12.72
C SER A 24 -22.54 25.07 11.38
N GLU A 25 -23.66 25.44 10.76
CA GLU A 25 -23.65 26.35 9.61
C GLU A 25 -23.13 27.71 10.11
N ARG A 26 -21.89 28.06 9.77
CA ARG A 26 -21.38 29.41 9.99
C ARG A 26 -21.23 30.11 8.64
N ARG A 27 -22.03 31.16 8.44
CA ARG A 27 -21.78 32.19 7.43
C ARG A 27 -20.58 33.00 7.88
N VAL A 28 -19.51 33.02 7.10
CA VAL A 28 -18.37 33.90 7.35
C VAL A 28 -18.53 35.17 6.50
N GLN A 29 -18.75 36.30 7.17
CA GLN A 29 -18.49 37.63 6.63
C GLN A 29 -16.99 37.92 6.75
N GLN A 30 -16.39 38.45 5.68
CA GLN A 30 -15.00 38.89 5.63
C GLN A 30 -14.73 39.93 6.73
N ALA A 31 -13.80 39.63 7.64
CA ALA A 31 -13.19 40.60 8.53
C ALA A 31 -11.67 40.40 8.52
N GLY A 32 -10.94 41.45 8.14
CA GLY A 32 -9.49 41.48 8.13
C GLY A 32 -8.92 41.62 9.55
N GLY A 33 -7.80 40.93 9.79
CA GLY A 33 -7.02 41.04 11.02
C GLY A 33 -5.61 40.49 10.82
N ASN A 34 -4.61 41.37 10.85
CA ASN A 34 -3.19 41.07 10.82
C ASN A 34 -2.72 40.46 12.15
N GLY A 35 -1.94 39.38 12.08
CA GLY A 35 -1.22 38.79 13.21
C GLY A 35 -0.21 37.75 12.73
N ALA A 36 1.06 37.95 13.06
CA ALA A 36 2.24 37.34 12.42
C ALA A 36 2.43 35.83 12.67
N GLY A 37 2.80 35.14 11.60
CA GLY A 37 3.17 33.73 11.52
C GLY A 37 3.13 33.31 10.05
N THR A 38 4.13 33.73 9.27
CA THR A 38 4.20 33.55 7.80
C THR A 38 4.23 32.08 7.40
N VAL A 39 3.07 31.49 7.11
CA VAL A 39 2.91 30.32 6.25
C VAL A 39 2.08 30.77 5.05
N SER A 40 2.75 31.28 4.01
CA SER A 40 2.14 31.54 2.71
C SER A 40 2.86 30.72 1.66
N ALA A 41 2.51 29.43 1.58
CA ALA A 41 2.64 28.66 0.37
C ALA A 41 1.21 28.43 -0.13
N SER A 42 0.82 29.12 -1.21
CA SER A 42 -0.47 28.87 -1.86
C SER A 42 -0.48 27.41 -2.33
N ALA A 43 -1.13 26.52 -1.60
CA ALA A 43 -1.10 25.11 -1.95
C ALA A 43 -1.83 24.89 -3.28
N GLN A 44 -1.14 24.32 -4.27
CA GLN A 44 -1.71 24.10 -5.59
C GLN A 44 -2.40 22.75 -5.66
N ILE A 45 -3.69 22.73 -5.97
CA ILE A 45 -4.43 21.47 -6.16
C ILE A 45 -4.03 20.90 -7.53
N ARG A 46 -3.44 19.70 -7.52
CA ARG A 46 -3.12 18.98 -8.77
C ARG A 46 -4.32 18.18 -9.25
N HIS A 47 -4.91 17.39 -8.35
CA HIS A 47 -6.00 16.48 -8.69
C HIS A 47 -6.96 16.30 -7.52
N ALA A 48 -8.19 15.90 -7.83
CA ALA A 48 -9.17 15.43 -6.85
C ALA A 48 -9.73 14.09 -7.30
N VAL A 49 -9.95 13.16 -6.37
CA VAL A 49 -10.47 11.82 -6.62
C VAL A 49 -11.58 11.51 -5.63
N ALA A 50 -12.79 11.28 -6.13
CA ALA A 50 -13.93 10.84 -5.33
C ALA A 50 -13.75 9.37 -4.94
N LEU A 51 -13.69 9.11 -3.63
CA LEU A 51 -13.61 7.79 -3.03
C LEU A 51 -14.94 7.44 -2.35
N PRO A 52 -15.19 6.19 -1.95
CA PRO A 52 -16.38 5.86 -1.17
C PRO A 52 -16.40 6.65 0.15
N GLY A 53 -17.44 7.48 0.34
CA GLY A 53 -17.68 8.25 1.57
C GLY A 53 -16.82 9.50 1.76
N HIS A 54 -15.82 9.76 0.92
CA HIS A 54 -14.94 10.92 1.07
C HIS A 54 -14.24 11.29 -0.24
N LEU A 55 -13.52 12.41 -0.24
CA LEU A 55 -12.80 12.94 -1.38
C LEU A 55 -11.31 13.04 -1.05
N LEU A 56 -10.46 12.56 -1.95
CA LEU A 56 -9.02 12.73 -1.88
C LEU A 56 -8.60 13.93 -2.73
N VAL A 57 -8.01 14.94 -2.11
CA VAL A 57 -7.40 16.09 -2.79
C VAL A 57 -5.88 15.94 -2.75
N ILE A 58 -5.25 15.94 -3.91
CA ILE A 58 -3.81 15.74 -4.10
C ILE A 58 -3.19 17.10 -4.43
N LEU A 59 -2.26 17.54 -3.58
CA LEU A 59 -1.58 18.81 -3.74
C LEU A 59 -0.21 18.66 -4.40
N GLY A 60 0.33 19.77 -4.89
CA GLY A 60 1.69 19.82 -5.42
C GLY A 60 2.77 19.59 -4.37
N ASP A 61 3.91 19.06 -4.82
CA ASP A 61 5.07 18.71 -3.99
C ASP A 61 5.53 19.92 -3.16
N GLY A 62 5.94 19.69 -1.91
CA GLY A 62 6.47 20.72 -1.03
C GLY A 62 5.43 21.65 -0.39
N SER A 63 4.14 21.37 -0.56
CA SER A 63 3.08 22.09 0.16
C SER A 63 3.05 21.67 1.63
N LEU A 64 3.78 22.39 2.49
CA LEU A 64 3.62 22.29 3.94
C LEU A 64 2.21 22.75 4.29
N LEU A 65 1.37 21.80 4.69
CA LEU A 65 -0.01 22.10 5.07
C LEU A 65 -0.07 22.42 6.56
N PRO A 66 -0.88 23.43 6.93
CA PRO A 66 -1.23 23.62 8.32
C PRO A 66 -2.09 22.45 8.82
N ALA A 67 -2.24 22.34 10.14
CA ALA A 67 -3.06 21.28 10.74
C ALA A 67 -4.50 21.29 10.17
N PRO A 68 -5.20 20.14 10.09
CA PRO A 68 -6.55 20.02 9.50
C PRO A 68 -7.60 21.03 10.01
N GLY A 69 -7.41 21.60 11.21
CA GLY A 69 -8.28 22.62 11.79
C GLY A 69 -8.05 24.06 11.33
N GLN A 70 -7.03 24.30 10.50
CA GLN A 70 -6.62 25.65 10.08
C GLN A 70 -7.06 25.99 8.64
N PHE A 71 -7.73 25.07 7.95
CA PHE A 71 -8.26 25.28 6.61
C PHE A 71 -9.50 24.42 6.34
N GLU A 72 -10.22 24.74 5.27
CA GLU A 72 -11.50 24.11 4.93
C GLU A 72 -11.49 23.57 3.50
N CYS A 73 -12.19 22.46 3.30
CA CYS A 73 -12.57 21.94 1.99
C CYS A 73 -13.82 22.69 1.51
N LEU A 74 -13.72 23.27 0.32
CA LEU A 74 -14.73 24.15 -0.26
C LEU A 74 -15.37 23.47 -1.47
N TYR A 75 -16.69 23.34 -1.47
CA TYR A 75 -17.45 22.79 -2.58
C TYR A 75 -18.23 23.89 -3.28
N SER A 76 -18.11 23.95 -4.60
CA SER A 76 -18.75 24.98 -5.42
C SER A 76 -19.49 24.38 -6.61
N THR A 77 -20.62 25.01 -6.95
CA THR A 77 -21.31 24.81 -8.23
C THR A 77 -21.14 26.07 -9.07
N ALA A 78 -21.28 25.94 -10.40
CA ALA A 78 -21.10 27.07 -11.32
C ALA A 78 -21.96 28.31 -10.98
N ASN A 79 -23.06 28.17 -10.21
CA ASN A 79 -24.04 29.25 -10.00
C ASN A 79 -24.56 29.41 -8.54
N SER A 80 -23.95 28.85 -7.47
CA SER A 80 -24.47 29.02 -6.08
C SER A 80 -23.50 28.67 -4.94
N THR A 81 -23.98 28.97 -3.71
CA THR A 81 -23.38 28.87 -2.36
C THR A 81 -22.25 27.85 -2.18
N GLN A 82 -21.15 28.35 -1.61
CA GLN A 82 -19.98 27.55 -1.25
C GLN A 82 -20.24 26.78 0.04
N LEU A 83 -20.20 25.45 -0.03
CA LEU A 83 -20.28 24.58 1.14
C LEU A 83 -18.87 24.38 1.71
N CYS A 84 -18.68 24.74 2.97
CA CYS A 84 -17.41 24.55 3.67
C CYS A 84 -17.49 23.33 4.59
N ARG A 85 -16.45 22.49 4.57
CA ARG A 85 -16.30 21.37 5.50
C ARG A 85 -14.87 21.26 5.98
N ARG A 86 -14.69 20.83 7.23
CA ARG A 86 -13.35 20.54 7.75
C ARG A 86 -12.79 19.28 7.11
N PRO A 87 -11.49 19.25 6.76
CA PRO A 87 -10.80 18.04 6.36
C PRO A 87 -10.93 16.93 7.42
N LEU A 88 -11.06 15.69 6.96
CA LEU A 88 -11.06 14.48 7.80
C LEU A 88 -9.65 14.16 8.29
N SER A 89 -8.68 14.20 7.39
CA SER A 89 -7.27 13.94 7.68
C SER A 89 -6.37 14.57 6.63
N VAL A 90 -5.10 14.75 7.00
CA VAL A 90 -4.04 15.25 6.12
C VAL A 90 -2.83 14.35 6.31
N ALA A 91 -2.24 13.89 5.20
CA ALA A 91 -1.00 13.15 5.20
C ALA A 91 -0.01 13.84 4.26
N ALA A 92 1.20 14.10 4.75
CA ALA A 92 2.27 14.71 3.95
C ALA A 92 3.53 13.84 3.99
N LEU A 93 4.33 13.91 2.93
CA LEU A 93 5.69 13.41 2.91
C LEU A 93 6.62 14.60 2.61
N PRO A 94 7.80 14.71 3.24
CA PRO A 94 8.72 15.84 3.04
C PRO A 94 9.03 16.14 1.57
N ASP A 95 9.22 15.09 0.76
CA ASP A 95 9.58 15.18 -0.66
C ASP A 95 8.45 14.69 -1.60
N GLY A 96 7.22 14.57 -1.10
CA GLY A 96 6.08 14.00 -1.84
C GLY A 96 4.85 14.91 -1.92
N PRO A 97 3.79 14.46 -2.61
CA PRO A 97 2.53 15.18 -2.61
C PRO A 97 1.85 15.09 -1.25
N SER A 98 1.25 16.20 -0.81
CA SER A 98 0.37 16.22 0.35
C SER A 98 -1.02 15.75 -0.06
N LEU A 99 -1.60 14.85 0.74
CA LEU A 99 -2.92 14.27 0.57
C LEU A 99 -3.87 14.86 1.61
N VAL A 100 -5.00 15.38 1.16
CA VAL A 100 -6.06 15.89 2.03
C VAL A 100 -7.32 15.06 1.80
N HIS A 101 -7.82 14.44 2.86
CA HIS A 101 -9.11 13.76 2.83
C HIS A 101 -10.20 14.73 3.25
N CYS A 102 -11.09 15.07 2.34
CA CYS A 102 -12.25 15.92 2.59
C CYS A 102 -13.51 15.06 2.74
N PRO A 103 -14.50 15.45 3.57
CA PRO A 103 -15.78 14.75 3.66
C PRO A 103 -16.50 14.75 2.31
N ALA A 104 -17.24 13.70 1.95
CA ALA A 104 -17.92 13.65 0.65
C ALA A 104 -18.76 14.91 0.40
N GLY A 105 -18.49 15.59 -0.73
CA GLY A 105 -19.30 16.69 -1.23
C GLY A 105 -20.54 16.17 -1.96
N PRO A 106 -21.51 17.05 -2.26
CA PRO A 106 -22.61 16.72 -3.17
C PRO A 106 -22.08 16.29 -4.54
N SER A 107 -22.84 15.45 -5.23
CA SER A 107 -22.45 14.91 -6.55
C SER A 107 -22.15 16.04 -7.54
N GLU A 108 -21.13 15.84 -8.38
CA GLU A 108 -20.73 16.74 -9.47
C GLU A 108 -20.22 18.13 -9.05
N MET A 109 -19.99 18.39 -7.75
CA MET A 109 -19.39 19.64 -7.30
C MET A 109 -17.87 19.65 -7.46
N ALA A 110 -17.33 20.78 -7.89
CA ALA A 110 -15.89 21.02 -7.92
C ALA A 110 -15.39 21.37 -6.51
N VAL A 111 -14.20 20.90 -6.17
CA VAL A 111 -13.58 21.10 -4.86
C VAL A 111 -12.41 22.07 -4.93
N SER A 112 -12.30 22.93 -3.93
CA SER A 112 -11.08 23.70 -3.63
C SER A 112 -10.74 23.60 -2.13
N LEU A 113 -9.64 24.23 -1.73
CA LEU A 113 -9.26 24.40 -0.33
C LEU A 113 -9.22 25.89 -0.01
N SER A 114 -9.59 26.30 1.20
CA SER A 114 -9.56 27.71 1.61
C SER A 114 -8.17 28.35 1.56
N LEU A 115 -7.13 27.53 1.67
CA LEU A 115 -5.72 27.92 1.53
C LEU A 115 -5.20 27.87 0.09
N SER A 116 -6.00 27.34 -0.85
CA SER A 116 -5.60 27.18 -2.24
C SER A 116 -6.05 28.37 -3.07
N GLN A 117 -5.13 28.89 -3.88
CA GLN A 117 -5.45 29.87 -4.92
C GLN A 117 -5.82 29.20 -6.26
N SER A 118 -5.87 27.86 -6.28
CA SER A 118 -6.19 27.10 -7.50
C SER A 118 -7.69 27.15 -7.78
N PRO A 119 -8.10 27.15 -9.07
CA PRO A 119 -9.51 27.01 -9.41
C PRO A 119 -10.04 25.67 -8.87
N PRO A 120 -11.34 25.60 -8.51
CA PRO A 120 -11.96 24.35 -8.10
C PRO A 120 -11.77 23.25 -9.14
N VAL A 121 -11.44 22.04 -8.68
CA VAL A 121 -11.17 20.88 -9.53
C VAL A 121 -12.31 19.88 -9.45
N THR A 122 -12.79 19.41 -10.60
CA THR A 122 -13.78 18.33 -10.66
C THR A 122 -13.12 17.00 -10.29
N PRO A 123 -13.65 16.25 -9.31
CA PRO A 123 -13.08 14.96 -8.91
C PRO A 123 -13.19 13.88 -9.99
N PHE A 124 -12.12 13.11 -10.17
CA PHE A 124 -12.17 11.85 -10.91
C PHE A 124 -12.83 10.75 -10.08
N GLN A 125 -13.48 9.78 -10.72
CA GLN A 125 -14.01 8.60 -10.04
C GLN A 125 -12.88 7.59 -9.78
N TRP A 126 -12.73 7.14 -8.54
CA TRP A 126 -11.65 6.23 -8.16
C TRP A 126 -11.68 4.87 -8.88
N ASP A 127 -12.87 4.40 -9.25
CA ASP A 127 -13.10 3.09 -9.85
C ASP A 127 -12.86 3.08 -11.37
N GLN A 128 -12.60 4.24 -11.97
CA GLN A 128 -12.23 4.41 -13.39
C GLN A 128 -11.08 5.40 -13.53
N LEU A 129 -9.91 5.02 -13.01
CA LEU A 129 -8.75 5.91 -12.93
C LEU A 129 -7.44 5.16 -13.14
N VAL A 130 -6.55 5.77 -13.92
CA VAL A 130 -5.12 5.43 -13.92
C VAL A 130 -4.42 6.30 -12.88
N TYR A 131 -3.97 5.67 -11.78
CA TYR A 131 -3.62 6.39 -10.56
C TYR A 131 -2.12 6.50 -10.29
N THR A 132 -1.30 5.57 -10.80
CA THR A 132 0.17 5.72 -10.75
C THR A 132 0.86 4.94 -11.86
N ALA A 133 2.13 5.26 -12.14
CA ALA A 133 2.93 4.57 -13.13
C ALA A 133 4.43 4.62 -12.80
N LEU A 134 5.13 3.52 -13.11
CA LEU A 134 6.56 3.35 -12.92
C LEU A 134 7.27 3.09 -14.24
N LEU A 135 8.43 3.70 -14.44
CA LEU A 135 9.32 3.41 -15.56
C LEU A 135 10.29 2.30 -15.18
N ASP A 136 10.19 1.19 -15.90
CA ASP A 136 11.11 0.08 -15.81
C ASP A 136 12.25 0.26 -16.82
N SER A 137 13.42 0.65 -16.31
CA SER A 137 14.60 0.91 -17.15
C SER A 137 15.23 -0.35 -17.74
N ARG A 138 14.89 -1.54 -17.26
CA ARG A 138 15.52 -2.80 -17.75
C ARG A 138 15.03 -3.19 -19.13
N ASP A 139 13.73 -3.06 -19.35
CA ASP A 139 13.08 -3.39 -20.62
C ASP A 139 12.50 -2.13 -21.30
N ASN A 140 12.75 -0.95 -20.73
CA ASN A 140 12.24 0.33 -21.22
C ASN A 140 10.71 0.33 -21.37
N SER A 141 10.04 -0.23 -20.38
CA SER A 141 8.59 -0.28 -20.29
C SER A 141 8.05 0.67 -19.21
N THR A 142 6.79 1.03 -19.32
CA THR A 142 6.04 1.75 -18.29
C THR A 142 5.04 0.78 -17.69
N VAL A 143 5.13 0.54 -16.39
CA VAL A 143 4.14 -0.22 -15.63
C VAL A 143 3.11 0.76 -15.10
N VAL A 144 1.87 0.61 -15.54
CA VAL A 144 0.75 1.51 -15.29
C VAL A 144 -0.25 0.80 -14.38
N PHE A 145 -0.71 1.49 -13.34
CA PHE A 145 -1.66 0.98 -12.38
C PHE A 145 -3.02 1.66 -12.55
N ALA A 146 -4.07 0.85 -12.79
CA ALA A 146 -5.37 1.36 -13.21
C ALA A 146 -6.56 0.56 -12.65
N LYS A 147 -7.62 1.29 -12.29
CA LYS A 147 -8.96 0.77 -11.95
C LYS A 147 -9.90 0.82 -13.16
N GLY A 148 -11.00 0.07 -13.10
CA GLY A 148 -12.11 0.17 -14.06
C GLY A 148 -12.08 -0.78 -15.26
N MET A 149 -11.06 -1.63 -15.35
CA MET A 149 -10.86 -2.54 -16.49
C MET A 149 -11.39 -3.96 -16.25
N ASN A 150 -11.83 -4.27 -15.02
CA ASN A 150 -12.49 -5.52 -14.61
C ASN A 150 -11.75 -6.80 -15.05
N LEU A 151 -10.40 -6.78 -14.99
CA LEU A 151 -9.59 -7.96 -15.28
C LEU A 151 -9.76 -9.03 -14.19
N ARG A 152 -9.70 -10.31 -14.59
CA ARG A 152 -9.89 -11.43 -13.66
C ARG A 152 -8.69 -11.57 -12.71
N PRO A 153 -8.92 -11.93 -11.44
CA PRO A 153 -7.85 -12.20 -10.49
C PRO A 153 -6.97 -13.37 -10.95
N GLY A 154 -5.66 -13.26 -10.71
CA GLY A 154 -4.70 -14.34 -10.98
C GLY A 154 -4.52 -14.71 -12.47
N ARG A 155 -5.11 -13.96 -13.41
CA ARG A 155 -5.10 -14.31 -14.84
C ARG A 155 -4.65 -13.13 -15.70
N LEU A 156 -3.98 -13.47 -16.80
CA LEU A 156 -3.68 -12.50 -17.85
C LEU A 156 -4.97 -12.09 -18.57
N GLY A 157 -5.13 -10.78 -18.77
CA GLY A 157 -6.05 -10.23 -19.76
C GLY A 157 -5.49 -10.38 -21.18
N VAL A 158 -6.23 -9.87 -22.16
CA VAL A 158 -5.81 -9.88 -23.58
C VAL A 158 -5.16 -8.53 -23.91
N PRO A 159 -3.82 -8.43 -23.98
CA PRO A 159 -3.12 -7.13 -24.08
C PRO A 159 -3.47 -6.35 -25.35
N SER A 160 -3.74 -7.05 -26.46
CA SER A 160 -4.10 -6.44 -27.74
C SER A 160 -5.42 -5.66 -27.73
N ARG A 161 -6.26 -5.82 -26.70
CA ARG A 161 -7.47 -5.01 -26.49
C ARG A 161 -7.19 -3.62 -25.95
N TYR A 162 -5.93 -3.31 -25.64
CA TYR A 162 -5.54 -2.08 -24.97
C TYR A 162 -4.36 -1.41 -25.68
N GLU A 163 -4.22 -0.12 -25.45
CA GLU A 163 -2.99 0.65 -25.74
C GLU A 163 -2.76 1.68 -24.64
N CYS A 164 -1.49 2.02 -24.43
CA CYS A 164 -1.15 3.09 -23.51
C CYS A 164 -1.04 4.40 -24.28
N VAL A 165 -1.56 5.46 -23.68
CA VAL A 165 -1.64 6.80 -24.24
C VAL A 165 -0.81 7.73 -23.38
N PHE A 166 0.23 8.34 -23.94
CA PHE A 166 1.11 9.27 -23.26
C PHE A 166 0.84 10.69 -23.75
N GLY A 167 0.74 11.65 -22.84
CA GLY A 167 0.60 13.06 -23.22
C GLY A 167 0.48 13.99 -22.02
N ARG A 168 0.72 15.28 -22.26
CA ARG A 168 0.49 16.35 -21.27
C ARG A 168 -0.97 16.75 -21.13
N ASP A 169 -1.76 16.43 -22.16
CA ASP A 169 -3.19 16.65 -22.22
C ASP A 169 -3.82 15.47 -22.97
N LEU A 170 -4.37 14.52 -22.21
CA LEU A 170 -4.95 13.29 -22.74
C LEU A 170 -6.28 13.53 -23.46
N SER A 171 -6.89 14.72 -23.30
CA SER A 171 -8.13 15.10 -23.99
C SER A 171 -7.90 15.49 -25.45
N LYS A 172 -6.64 15.73 -25.86
CA LYS A 172 -6.27 16.20 -27.21
C LYS A 172 -5.60 15.08 -28.01
N PRO A 173 -6.33 14.34 -28.87
CA PRO A 173 -5.79 13.14 -29.54
C PRO A 173 -4.60 13.41 -30.46
N LYS A 174 -4.45 14.63 -30.98
CA LYS A 174 -3.31 15.01 -31.83
C LYS A 174 -2.00 15.22 -31.06
N LEU A 175 -2.07 15.35 -29.73
CA LEU A 175 -0.93 15.66 -28.86
C LEU A 175 -0.50 14.46 -28.01
N VAL A 176 -1.09 13.29 -28.23
CA VAL A 176 -0.75 12.06 -27.50
C VAL A 176 0.07 11.10 -28.36
N VAL A 177 0.90 10.30 -27.70
CA VAL A 177 1.66 9.21 -28.30
C VAL A 177 1.10 7.91 -27.77
N THR A 178 0.73 7.00 -28.66
CA THR A 178 0.22 5.68 -28.27
C THR A 178 1.32 4.63 -28.32
N SER A 179 1.14 3.55 -27.55
CA SER A 179 2.07 2.44 -27.51
C SER A 179 1.35 1.12 -27.20
N PRO A 180 1.90 -0.03 -27.63
CA PRO A 180 1.29 -1.31 -27.34
C PRO A 180 1.40 -1.68 -25.85
N VAL A 181 0.34 -2.32 -25.34
CA VAL A 181 0.36 -3.02 -24.06
C VAL A 181 0.95 -4.42 -24.27
N VAL A 182 1.97 -4.74 -23.49
CA VAL A 182 2.70 -6.03 -23.48
C VAL A 182 2.00 -7.04 -22.58
N SER A 183 1.54 -6.60 -21.41
CA SER A 183 0.78 -7.44 -20.48
C SER A 183 -0.28 -6.62 -19.76
N ALA A 184 -1.42 -7.23 -19.49
CA ALA A 184 -2.49 -6.65 -18.69
C ALA A 184 -2.95 -7.71 -17.68
N ALA A 185 -2.91 -7.40 -16.39
CA ALA A 185 -3.32 -8.32 -15.34
C ALA A 185 -3.71 -7.56 -14.08
N GLN A 186 -4.84 -7.93 -13.48
CA GLN A 186 -5.37 -7.26 -12.27
C GLN A 186 -5.48 -5.74 -12.52
N GLU A 187 -4.75 -4.92 -11.76
CA GLU A 187 -4.67 -3.47 -11.97
C GLU A 187 -3.39 -3.04 -12.70
N THR A 188 -2.55 -3.98 -13.14
CA THR A 188 -1.23 -3.72 -13.71
C THR A 188 -1.24 -3.88 -15.23
N PHE A 189 -0.78 -2.85 -15.93
CA PHE A 189 -0.57 -2.82 -17.37
C PHE A 189 0.90 -2.51 -17.67
N ARG A 190 1.58 -3.34 -18.46
CA ARG A 190 2.95 -3.05 -18.90
C ARG A 190 2.93 -2.57 -20.34
N CYS A 191 3.42 -1.36 -20.58
CA CYS A 191 3.44 -0.68 -21.87
C CYS A 191 4.86 -0.58 -22.41
N VAL A 192 5.05 -0.66 -23.72
CA VAL A 192 6.34 -0.24 -24.30
C VAL A 192 6.48 1.28 -24.15
N THR A 193 7.54 1.79 -23.51
CA THR A 193 7.71 3.24 -23.37
C THR A 193 8.28 3.84 -24.67
N PRO A 194 7.57 4.76 -25.35
CA PRO A 194 8.08 5.37 -26.57
C PRO A 194 9.40 6.11 -26.33
N VAL A 195 10.31 6.07 -27.31
CA VAL A 195 11.66 6.68 -27.20
C VAL A 195 11.59 8.17 -26.87
N ARG A 196 10.64 8.91 -27.49
CA ARG A 196 10.42 10.34 -27.21
C ARG A 196 10.05 10.59 -25.74
N ILE A 197 9.18 9.75 -25.19
CA ILE A 197 8.76 9.82 -23.78
C ILE A 197 9.94 9.51 -22.86
N ARG A 198 10.73 8.48 -23.16
CA ARG A 198 11.95 8.15 -22.40
C ARG A 198 12.95 9.30 -22.38
N ARG A 199 13.18 9.94 -23.53
CA ARG A 199 14.10 11.09 -23.63
C ARG A 199 13.59 12.26 -22.77
N TYR A 200 12.31 12.59 -22.89
CA TYR A 200 11.68 13.63 -22.08
C TYR A 200 11.85 13.35 -20.58
N LEU A 201 11.50 12.15 -20.13
CA LEU A 201 11.53 11.78 -18.71
C LEU A 201 12.96 11.74 -18.13
N ARG A 202 13.97 11.39 -18.94
CA ARG A 202 15.38 11.51 -18.53
C ARG A 202 15.78 12.98 -18.33
N MET A 203 15.43 13.85 -19.28
CA MET A 203 15.75 15.27 -19.19
C MET A 203 15.09 15.96 -17.98
N THR A 204 13.87 15.55 -17.60
CA THR A 204 13.19 16.07 -16.41
C THR A 204 13.77 15.50 -15.10
N ALA A 205 14.22 14.24 -15.10
CA ALA A 205 14.79 13.61 -13.91
C ALA A 205 16.18 14.16 -13.56
N ASP A 206 16.99 14.51 -14.56
CA ASP A 206 18.35 15.03 -14.38
C ASP A 206 18.37 16.54 -14.06
N GLY A 207 17.22 17.17 -13.77
CA GLY A 207 17.13 18.60 -13.42
C GLY A 207 17.39 19.59 -14.57
N ASN A 208 17.58 19.09 -15.79
CA ASN A 208 17.95 19.89 -16.97
C ASN A 208 16.80 20.71 -17.59
N ILE A 209 15.59 20.58 -17.07
CA ILE A 209 14.45 21.43 -17.46
C ILE A 209 14.04 22.19 -16.21
N ASN A 210 14.12 23.53 -16.27
CA ASN A 210 13.55 24.41 -15.25
C ASN A 210 12.10 23.98 -14.96
N ARG A 211 11.84 23.50 -13.73
CA ARG A 211 10.47 23.23 -13.23
C ARG A 211 9.57 24.49 -13.26
N ASN A 212 10.16 25.66 -13.51
CA ASN A 212 9.49 26.96 -13.66
C ASN A 212 8.86 27.21 -15.04
N SER A 213 8.93 26.29 -16.00
CA SER A 213 8.14 26.41 -17.23
C SER A 213 6.77 25.78 -17.02
N ASP A 214 5.69 26.52 -17.31
CA ASP A 214 4.24 26.20 -17.30
C ASP A 214 3.78 24.86 -17.96
N GLY A 215 4.69 23.95 -18.26
CA GLY A 215 4.40 22.68 -18.90
C GLY A 215 3.77 21.69 -17.93
N LYS A 216 2.48 21.41 -18.12
CA LYS A 216 1.78 20.25 -17.53
C LYS A 216 2.65 18.98 -17.58
N PRO A 217 2.66 18.15 -16.52
CA PRO A 217 3.48 16.95 -16.47
C PRO A 217 3.06 15.95 -17.56
N MET A 218 3.98 15.06 -17.94
CA MET A 218 3.67 13.95 -18.83
C MET A 218 2.83 12.92 -18.07
N LEU A 219 1.64 12.61 -18.59
CA LEU A 219 0.76 11.58 -18.06
C LEU A 219 0.80 10.33 -18.94
N VAL A 220 0.41 9.20 -18.35
CA VAL A 220 0.11 7.96 -19.06
C VAL A 220 -1.29 7.48 -18.70
N SER A 221 -2.06 7.03 -19.69
CA SER A 221 -3.34 6.37 -19.48
C SER A 221 -3.44 5.10 -20.31
N ILE A 222 -4.52 4.34 -20.09
CA ILE A 222 -4.90 3.15 -20.86
C ILE A 222 -6.15 3.47 -21.67
N ARG A 223 -6.13 3.08 -22.95
CA ARG A 223 -7.26 3.16 -23.86
C ARG A 223 -7.69 1.77 -24.31
N THR A 224 -9.00 1.52 -24.29
CA THR A 224 -9.60 0.31 -24.87
C THR A 224 -9.64 0.41 -26.40
N LYS A 225 -9.36 -0.69 -27.09
CA LYS A 225 -9.47 -0.78 -28.56
C LYS A 225 -10.79 -1.42 -28.97
N GLY A 226 -11.33 -0.96 -30.09
CA GLY A 226 -12.56 -1.49 -30.69
C GLY A 226 -13.76 -0.55 -30.57
N ARG A 227 -14.96 -1.08 -30.77
CA ARG A 227 -16.23 -0.32 -30.68
C ARG A 227 -16.43 0.16 -29.24
N GLY A 228 -16.58 1.47 -29.04
CA GLY A 228 -16.63 2.07 -27.71
C GLY A 228 -15.26 2.35 -27.07
N SER A 229 -14.20 2.48 -27.89
CA SER A 229 -12.87 2.91 -27.46
C SER A 229 -12.94 4.13 -26.53
N SER A 230 -12.46 3.97 -25.31
CA SER A 230 -12.42 5.01 -24.29
C SER A 230 -11.03 5.04 -23.63
N THR A 231 -10.54 6.24 -23.39
CA THR A 231 -9.32 6.47 -22.60
C THR A 231 -9.74 6.70 -21.17
N LEU A 232 -9.16 5.95 -20.23
CA LEU A 232 -9.41 6.20 -18.81
C LEU A 232 -8.90 7.60 -18.41
N PRO A 233 -9.60 8.30 -17.49
CA PRO A 233 -9.00 9.41 -16.77
C PRO A 233 -7.68 8.99 -16.13
N SER A 234 -6.72 9.91 -16.06
CA SER A 234 -5.41 9.61 -15.47
C SER A 234 -4.85 10.79 -14.70
N ILE A 235 -4.28 10.45 -13.55
CA ILE A 235 -3.40 11.29 -12.75
C ILE A 235 -1.98 10.71 -12.69
N ALA A 236 -1.75 9.59 -13.39
CA ALA A 236 -0.51 8.84 -13.33
C ALA A 236 0.59 9.53 -14.13
N GLN A 237 1.60 10.01 -13.41
CA GLN A 237 2.86 10.48 -13.96
C GLN A 237 3.86 9.31 -13.97
N PRO A 238 4.49 8.97 -15.11
CA PRO A 238 5.49 7.91 -15.13
C PRO A 238 6.73 8.28 -14.31
N GLU A 239 6.90 7.65 -13.15
CA GLU A 239 8.03 7.91 -12.25
C GLU A 239 9.21 6.98 -12.56
N PRO A 240 10.46 7.49 -12.64
CA PRO A 240 11.62 6.62 -12.72
C PRO A 240 11.79 5.81 -11.44
N LEU A 241 12.03 4.50 -11.58
CA LEU A 241 12.48 3.70 -10.45
C LEU A 241 13.82 4.23 -9.90
N PRO A 242 14.04 4.20 -8.57
CA PRO A 242 15.29 4.63 -7.97
C PRO A 242 16.49 3.96 -8.63
N ARG A 243 17.45 4.76 -9.11
CA ARG A 243 18.71 4.24 -9.66
C ARG A 243 19.64 3.92 -8.50
N TYR A 244 19.96 2.65 -8.29
CA TYR A 244 21.11 2.27 -7.49
C TYR A 244 22.36 2.27 -8.37
N ASN A 245 23.40 3.01 -7.97
CA ASN A 245 24.62 3.20 -8.75
C ASN A 245 25.26 1.86 -9.16
N ARG A 246 25.07 1.47 -10.43
CA ARG A 246 25.68 0.27 -11.03
C ARG A 246 27.18 0.41 -11.30
N HIS A 247 27.73 1.62 -11.18
CA HIS A 247 29.08 1.96 -11.67
C HIS A 247 30.24 1.47 -10.81
N ARG A 248 30.01 0.75 -9.69
CA ARG A 248 31.11 0.26 -8.83
C ARG A 248 31.35 -1.24 -8.83
N HIS A 249 30.55 -2.04 -9.56
CA HIS A 249 30.67 -3.50 -9.51
C HIS A 249 30.87 -4.12 -10.89
N THR A 250 32.12 -4.49 -11.12
CA THR A 250 32.64 -5.32 -12.22
C THR A 250 31.91 -6.67 -12.31
N ARG A 251 32.04 -7.31 -13.49
CA ARG A 251 31.41 -8.52 -14.07
C ARG A 251 31.08 -9.77 -13.21
N HIS A 252 31.20 -9.77 -11.89
CA HIS A 252 30.67 -10.82 -11.03
C HIS A 252 29.26 -10.47 -10.55
N ARG A 253 28.33 -11.44 -10.64
CA ARG A 253 26.91 -11.42 -10.25
C ARG A 253 26.62 -10.32 -9.20
N GLN A 254 26.09 -9.18 -9.64
CA GLN A 254 25.98 -7.96 -8.82
C GLN A 254 25.21 -8.26 -7.53
N GLN A 255 25.93 -8.24 -6.41
CA GLN A 255 25.33 -8.39 -5.08
C GLN A 255 24.42 -7.18 -4.84
N LYS A 256 23.18 -7.45 -4.39
CA LYS A 256 22.23 -6.41 -4.04
C LYS A 256 22.70 -5.71 -2.76
N VAL A 257 22.30 -4.46 -2.58
CA VAL A 257 22.67 -3.66 -1.39
C VAL A 257 22.13 -4.32 -0.11
N HIS A 258 20.93 -4.87 -0.20
CA HIS A 258 20.26 -5.54 0.90
C HIS A 258 19.98 -7.00 0.53
N SER A 259 20.35 -7.91 1.41
CA SER A 259 20.04 -9.34 1.31
C SER A 259 18.54 -9.61 1.53
N MET A 260 17.93 -8.93 2.50
CA MET A 260 16.50 -9.03 2.81
C MET A 260 15.87 -7.66 2.99
N CYS A 261 14.74 -7.48 2.34
CA CYS A 261 13.82 -6.36 2.57
C CYS A 261 12.43 -6.90 2.90
N VAL A 262 11.60 -6.07 3.50
CA VAL A 262 10.19 -6.38 3.72
C VAL A 262 9.31 -5.32 3.08
N CYS A 263 8.23 -5.77 2.48
CA CYS A 263 7.14 -4.94 2.01
C CYS A 263 5.87 -5.28 2.78
N THR A 264 5.14 -4.24 3.19
CA THR A 264 3.87 -4.40 3.90
C THR A 264 2.90 -3.31 3.49
N MET A 265 1.60 -3.57 3.66
CA MET A 265 0.53 -2.58 3.50
C MET A 265 -0.32 -2.58 4.75
N LEU A 266 -0.55 -1.40 5.31
CA LEU A 266 -1.26 -1.26 6.58
C LEU A 266 -2.21 -0.06 6.55
N ARG A 267 -3.16 -0.10 7.47
CA ARG A 267 -3.98 1.04 7.88
C ARG A 267 -4.20 0.94 9.38
N ASN A 268 -3.87 1.99 10.11
CA ASN A 268 -4.07 2.10 11.55
C ASN A 268 -3.44 0.95 12.35
N GLN A 269 -2.15 0.67 12.13
CA GLN A 269 -1.39 -0.35 12.86
C GLN A 269 -0.07 0.19 13.46
N ALA A 270 0.04 1.51 13.65
CA ALA A 270 1.23 2.20 14.13
C ALA A 270 1.70 1.67 15.50
N GLN A 271 0.76 1.32 16.39
CA GLN A 271 1.07 0.80 17.72
C GLN A 271 1.92 -0.49 17.70
N PHE A 272 1.89 -1.25 16.61
CA PHE A 272 2.65 -2.50 16.46
C PHE A 272 3.95 -2.34 15.68
N LEU A 273 4.14 -1.20 15.00
CA LEU A 273 5.29 -0.98 14.10
C LEU A 273 6.63 -1.05 14.82
N ARG A 274 6.71 -0.49 16.03
CA ARG A 274 7.97 -0.41 16.78
C ARG A 274 8.50 -1.80 17.12
N GLU A 275 7.68 -2.63 17.77
CA GLU A 275 8.01 -4.05 18.04
C GLU A 275 8.37 -4.79 16.74
N TRP A 276 7.53 -4.66 15.70
CA TRP A 276 7.70 -5.39 14.46
C TRP A 276 8.99 -5.01 13.70
N ILE A 277 9.32 -3.72 13.58
CA ILE A 277 10.55 -3.26 12.92
C ILE A 277 11.78 -3.65 13.73
N MET A 278 11.77 -3.42 15.05
CA MET A 278 12.91 -3.74 15.92
C MET A 278 13.22 -5.23 15.92
N TYR A 279 12.18 -6.06 16.03
CA TYR A 279 12.31 -7.51 15.95
C TYR A 279 12.90 -7.95 14.61
N HIS A 280 12.31 -7.52 13.49
CA HIS A 280 12.76 -7.92 12.16
C HIS A 280 14.16 -7.39 11.82
N SER A 281 14.53 -6.22 12.34
CA SER A 281 15.88 -5.67 12.22
C SER A 281 16.91 -6.57 12.91
N HIS A 282 16.63 -7.04 14.14
CA HIS A 282 17.52 -7.92 14.89
C HIS A 282 17.80 -9.25 14.19
N ILE A 283 16.77 -9.87 13.61
CA ILE A 283 16.94 -11.10 12.80
C ILE A 283 17.53 -10.81 11.41
N GLY A 284 17.75 -9.54 11.07
CA GLY A 284 18.53 -9.05 9.95
C GLY A 284 17.76 -8.78 8.66
N VAL A 285 16.50 -8.35 8.76
CA VAL A 285 15.85 -7.53 7.73
C VAL A 285 16.55 -6.18 7.68
N GLN A 286 16.85 -5.67 6.48
CA GLN A 286 17.72 -4.51 6.32
C GLN A 286 17.01 -3.27 5.78
N ARG A 287 15.77 -3.43 5.28
CA ARG A 287 14.99 -2.33 4.70
C ARG A 287 13.50 -2.64 4.67
N TRP A 288 12.69 -1.61 4.90
CA TRP A 288 11.24 -1.68 4.91
C TRP A 288 10.60 -0.75 3.89
N PHE A 289 9.60 -1.26 3.18
CA PHE A 289 8.71 -0.51 2.32
C PHE A 289 7.30 -0.58 2.93
N ILE A 290 6.87 0.49 3.58
CA ILE A 290 5.57 0.58 4.25
C ILE A 290 4.59 1.30 3.34
N TYR A 291 3.59 0.58 2.84
CA TYR A 291 2.48 1.14 2.08
C TYR A 291 1.37 1.54 3.03
N ASP A 292 1.25 2.83 3.27
CA ASP A 292 0.28 3.40 4.19
C ASP A 292 -1.04 3.69 3.48
N ASN A 293 -2.08 2.93 3.82
CA ASN A 293 -3.41 3.04 3.24
C ASN A 293 -4.32 3.97 4.07
N ASN A 294 -3.89 5.23 4.20
CA ASN A 294 -4.59 6.31 4.91
C ASN A 294 -4.70 6.09 6.42
N SER A 295 -3.56 5.83 7.07
CA SER A 295 -3.50 5.77 8.54
C SER A 295 -3.68 7.15 9.18
N ASP A 296 -4.36 7.17 10.33
CA ASP A 296 -4.60 8.36 11.17
C ASP A 296 -4.25 8.12 12.65
N ASP A 297 -3.49 7.07 12.94
CA ASP A 297 -3.17 6.57 14.29
C ASP A 297 -1.77 6.96 14.79
N GLY A 298 -1.19 8.03 14.24
CA GLY A 298 0.12 8.53 14.65
C GLY A 298 1.32 7.79 14.05
N ILE A 299 1.14 7.14 12.89
CA ILE A 299 2.21 6.42 12.19
C ILE A 299 3.45 7.30 11.92
N GLU A 300 3.25 8.59 11.65
CA GLU A 300 4.34 9.51 11.32
C GLU A 300 5.23 9.77 12.53
N GLU A 301 4.61 9.95 13.69
CA GLU A 301 5.28 10.12 14.98
C GLU A 301 6.03 8.85 15.37
N VAL A 302 5.41 7.68 15.19
CA VAL A 302 6.08 6.40 15.46
C VAL A 302 7.31 6.25 14.58
N LEU A 303 7.19 6.41 13.26
CA LEU A 303 8.32 6.26 12.34
C LEU A 303 9.37 7.37 12.53
N GLY A 304 8.95 8.60 12.81
CA GLY A 304 9.84 9.74 13.05
C GLY A 304 10.62 9.64 14.36
N SER A 305 10.10 8.89 15.34
CA SER A 305 10.80 8.61 16.61
C SER A 305 11.86 7.51 16.51
N MET A 306 11.91 6.77 15.39
CA MET A 306 12.89 5.70 15.17
C MET A 306 14.16 6.28 14.54
N ASP A 307 15.33 5.80 14.99
CA ASP A 307 16.61 6.26 14.45
C ASP A 307 16.78 5.84 12.96
N PRO A 308 16.81 6.80 12.01
CA PRO A 308 16.91 6.50 10.59
C PRO A 308 18.28 5.93 10.19
N SER A 309 19.31 6.06 11.04
CA SER A 309 20.62 5.44 10.81
C SER A 309 20.61 3.93 11.09
N THR A 310 19.70 3.49 11.97
CA THR A 310 19.51 2.09 12.33
C THR A 310 18.40 1.44 11.49
N TYR A 311 17.29 2.14 11.25
CA TYR A 311 16.11 1.59 10.58
C TYR A 311 15.87 2.24 9.22
N ASN A 312 16.18 1.52 8.14
CA ASN A 312 15.96 1.99 6.77
C ASN A 312 14.52 1.78 6.33
N VAL A 313 13.63 2.69 6.75
CA VAL A 313 12.20 2.63 6.47
C VAL A 313 11.82 3.65 5.40
N THR A 314 11.07 3.22 4.38
CA THR A 314 10.44 4.11 3.41
C THR A 314 8.91 3.98 3.51
N ARG A 315 8.24 5.07 3.89
CA ARG A 315 6.77 5.18 3.86
C ARG A 315 6.32 5.62 2.47
N HIS A 316 5.34 4.91 1.91
CA HIS A 316 4.67 5.21 0.65
C HIS A 316 3.19 5.45 0.93
N LEU A 317 2.70 6.68 0.72
CA LEU A 317 1.27 6.94 0.78
C LEU A 317 0.57 6.19 -0.37
N TRP A 318 -0.37 5.32 -0.02
CA TRP A 318 -1.07 4.45 -0.97
C TRP A 318 -2.58 4.54 -0.74
N PRO A 319 -3.22 5.67 -1.11
CA PRO A 319 -4.60 5.98 -0.74
C PRO A 319 -5.66 5.20 -1.55
N TRP A 320 -5.26 4.22 -2.35
CA TRP A 320 -6.11 3.56 -3.33
C TRP A 320 -6.91 2.43 -2.71
N MET A 321 -8.23 2.46 -2.91
CA MET A 321 -9.14 1.44 -2.37
C MET A 321 -8.88 0.07 -2.98
N LYS A 322 -8.94 -0.98 -2.14
CA LYS A 322 -8.92 -2.39 -2.59
C LYS A 322 -7.79 -2.66 -3.58
N SER A 323 -6.55 -2.34 -3.23
CA SER A 323 -5.42 -2.27 -4.18
C SER A 323 -4.13 -2.91 -3.66
N GLN A 324 -4.25 -3.84 -2.71
CA GLN A 324 -3.08 -4.49 -2.07
C GLN A 324 -2.15 -5.15 -3.08
N GLU A 325 -2.69 -5.92 -4.03
CA GLU A 325 -1.93 -6.62 -5.07
C GLU A 325 -1.18 -5.64 -5.97
N ALA A 326 -1.78 -4.48 -6.27
CA ALA A 326 -1.13 -3.41 -7.01
C ALA A 326 -0.02 -2.73 -6.20
N GLY A 327 -0.26 -2.48 -4.90
CA GLY A 327 0.75 -1.94 -3.99
C GLY A 327 1.96 -2.86 -3.86
N PHE A 328 1.74 -4.16 -3.74
CA PHE A 328 2.82 -5.16 -3.70
C PHE A 328 3.56 -5.29 -5.03
N ALA A 329 2.87 -5.21 -6.17
CA ALA A 329 3.53 -5.15 -7.47
C ALA A 329 4.38 -3.88 -7.64
N HIS A 330 3.87 -2.72 -7.21
CA HIS A 330 4.61 -1.45 -7.18
C HIS A 330 5.84 -1.53 -6.26
N CYS A 331 5.69 -2.15 -5.09
CA CYS A 331 6.76 -2.40 -4.14
C CYS A 331 7.84 -3.32 -4.67
N ALA A 332 7.45 -4.44 -5.29
CA ALA A 332 8.38 -5.40 -5.88
C ALA A 332 9.29 -4.73 -6.92
N LEU A 333 8.73 -3.82 -7.74
CA LEU A 333 9.50 -3.04 -8.71
C LEU A 333 10.49 -2.08 -8.05
N ARG A 334 10.08 -1.38 -6.99
CA ARG A 334 10.96 -0.45 -6.25
C ARG A 334 12.08 -1.14 -5.50
N ALA A 335 11.79 -2.28 -4.88
CA ALA A 335 12.78 -3.08 -4.16
C ALA A 335 13.77 -3.79 -5.09
N ARG A 336 13.41 -3.99 -6.37
CA ARG A 336 14.12 -4.86 -7.31
C ARG A 336 15.59 -4.51 -7.53
N GLU A 337 15.97 -3.24 -7.49
CA GLU A 337 17.36 -2.83 -7.72
C GLU A 337 18.23 -2.93 -6.47
N SER A 338 17.64 -2.86 -5.27
CA SER A 338 18.38 -2.79 -4.00
C SER A 338 18.28 -4.04 -3.14
N CYS A 339 17.26 -4.88 -3.33
CA CYS A 339 16.96 -6.04 -2.50
C CYS A 339 17.14 -7.36 -3.26
N GLU A 340 17.82 -8.33 -2.66
CA GLU A 340 17.92 -9.69 -3.21
C GLU A 340 16.64 -10.48 -2.96
N TRP A 341 16.18 -10.48 -1.72
CA TRP A 341 14.95 -11.10 -1.28
C TRP A 341 14.00 -10.05 -0.70
N VAL A 342 12.71 -10.22 -0.95
CA VAL A 342 11.64 -9.37 -0.42
C VAL A 342 10.57 -10.25 0.19
N GLY A 343 10.34 -10.10 1.49
CA GLY A 343 9.20 -10.69 2.19
C GLY A 343 7.97 -9.78 2.05
N PHE A 344 6.81 -10.36 1.76
CA PHE A 344 5.52 -9.67 1.81
C PHE A 344 4.79 -10.09 3.09
N ILE A 345 5.10 -9.38 4.17
CA ILE A 345 4.82 -9.77 5.56
C ILE A 345 3.94 -8.69 6.19
N ASP A 346 2.84 -9.08 6.81
CA ASP A 346 1.93 -8.17 7.49
C ASP A 346 2.49 -7.73 8.86
N ILE A 347 1.99 -6.63 9.43
CA ILE A 347 2.50 -6.07 10.69
C ILE A 347 2.24 -7.01 11.90
N ASP A 348 1.24 -7.88 11.80
CA ASP A 348 0.94 -8.93 12.78
C ASP A 348 1.70 -10.24 12.51
N GLU A 349 2.71 -10.25 11.63
CA GLU A 349 3.45 -11.45 11.23
C GLU A 349 4.94 -11.38 11.55
N PHE A 350 5.44 -12.41 12.25
CA PHE A 350 6.80 -12.48 12.74
C PHE A 350 7.51 -13.73 12.24
N LEU A 351 8.63 -13.55 11.54
CA LEU A 351 9.51 -14.66 11.15
C LEU A 351 10.17 -15.28 12.38
N HIS A 352 10.01 -16.57 12.60
CA HIS A 352 10.60 -17.29 13.72
C HIS A 352 11.48 -18.45 13.24
N PHE A 353 12.62 -18.65 13.92
CA PHE A 353 13.63 -19.66 13.62
C PHE A 353 13.77 -20.60 14.82
N PRO A 354 12.99 -21.68 14.90
CA PRO A 354 12.98 -22.56 16.08
C PRO A 354 14.22 -23.46 16.18
N GLY A 355 14.99 -23.60 15.09
CA GLY A 355 16.25 -24.32 15.06
C GLY A 355 17.46 -23.38 15.16
N ASN A 356 18.67 -23.93 14.94
CA ASN A 356 19.93 -23.18 15.04
C ASN A 356 20.29 -22.39 13.77
N GLN A 357 19.30 -21.98 12.97
CA GLN A 357 19.53 -21.30 11.69
C GLN A 357 19.10 -19.84 11.79
N THR A 358 19.88 -18.94 11.21
CA THR A 358 19.51 -17.53 11.06
C THR A 358 18.81 -17.27 9.73
N LEU A 359 18.14 -16.12 9.60
CA LEU A 359 17.61 -15.65 8.32
C LEU A 359 18.71 -15.65 7.23
N GLN A 360 19.93 -15.25 7.59
CA GLN A 360 21.05 -15.10 6.68
C GLN A 360 21.57 -16.46 6.21
N ASP A 361 21.55 -17.48 7.07
CA ASP A 361 21.87 -18.86 6.68
C ASP A 361 20.87 -19.40 5.66
N VAL A 362 19.57 -19.18 5.92
CA VAL A 362 18.49 -19.56 5.01
C VAL A 362 18.67 -18.86 3.67
N LEU A 363 18.80 -17.52 3.67
CA LEU A 363 18.95 -16.75 2.44
C LEU A 363 20.21 -17.16 1.66
N ARG A 364 21.37 -17.30 2.32
CA ARG A 364 22.63 -17.71 1.67
C ARG A 364 22.51 -19.08 1.00
N ASN A 365 21.91 -20.06 1.68
CA ASN A 365 21.68 -21.39 1.14
C ASN A 365 20.85 -21.33 -0.16
N TYR A 366 19.77 -20.55 -0.17
CA TYR A 366 18.93 -20.45 -1.36
C TYR A 366 19.50 -19.51 -2.43
N SER A 367 20.24 -18.46 -2.07
CA SER A 367 21.00 -17.56 -2.97
C SER A 367 21.98 -18.29 -3.87
N SER A 368 22.59 -19.38 -3.37
CA SER A 368 23.42 -20.28 -4.17
C SER A 368 22.66 -21.02 -5.28
N ARG A 369 21.32 -21.08 -5.20
CA ARG A 369 20.44 -21.80 -6.15
C ARG A 369 19.77 -20.79 -7.11
N PRO A 370 20.29 -20.61 -8.34
CA PRO A 370 19.84 -19.54 -9.23
C PRO A 370 18.39 -19.71 -9.72
N ARG A 371 17.88 -20.94 -9.79
CA ARG A 371 16.50 -21.24 -10.22
C ARG A 371 15.44 -21.03 -9.12
N ILE A 372 15.84 -20.82 -7.86
CA ILE A 372 14.87 -20.56 -6.79
C ILE A 372 14.54 -19.08 -6.75
N GLY A 373 13.27 -18.75 -7.02
CA GLY A 373 12.74 -17.39 -7.03
C GLY A 373 11.81 -17.07 -5.86
N GLU A 374 11.39 -18.07 -5.11
CA GLU A 374 10.41 -17.96 -4.02
C GLU A 374 10.76 -18.95 -2.92
N LEU A 375 10.75 -18.50 -1.67
CA LEU A 375 10.77 -19.32 -0.47
C LEU A 375 9.39 -19.28 0.15
N ARG A 376 8.83 -20.46 0.43
CA ARG A 376 7.52 -20.62 1.06
C ARG A 376 7.73 -21.13 2.47
N THR A 377 7.12 -20.46 3.43
CA THR A 377 7.23 -20.82 4.85
C THR A 377 5.85 -21.03 5.45
N ALA A 378 5.74 -21.97 6.39
CA ALA A 378 4.49 -22.21 7.09
C ALA A 378 4.12 -21.00 7.96
N CYS A 379 2.84 -20.71 8.06
CA CYS A 379 2.30 -19.62 8.85
C CYS A 379 1.31 -20.18 9.86
N HIS A 380 1.49 -19.88 11.15
CA HIS A 380 0.63 -20.35 12.23
C HIS A 380 -0.15 -19.17 12.82
N SER A 381 -1.46 -19.33 12.93
CA SER A 381 -2.34 -18.29 13.46
C SER A 381 -2.46 -18.34 14.97
N PHE A 382 -2.10 -17.25 15.63
CA PHE A 382 -2.19 -17.05 17.07
C PHE A 382 -3.52 -16.41 17.47
N GLY A 383 -4.04 -16.86 18.61
CA GLY A 383 -5.26 -16.41 19.26
C GLY A 383 -5.02 -15.43 20.41
N PRO A 384 -6.10 -14.90 21.03
CA PRO A 384 -6.00 -13.91 22.09
C PRO A 384 -5.32 -14.42 23.36
N SER A 385 -5.14 -15.73 23.52
CA SER A 385 -4.36 -16.34 24.60
C SER A 385 -4.89 -15.99 26.00
N GLY A 386 -6.21 -15.97 26.17
CA GLY A 386 -6.90 -15.60 27.40
C GLY A 386 -6.91 -14.09 27.70
N ARG A 387 -6.42 -13.25 26.78
CA ARG A 387 -6.32 -11.80 26.99
C ARG A 387 -7.60 -11.09 26.57
N THR A 388 -7.94 -10.04 27.32
CA THR A 388 -9.03 -9.11 27.03
C THR A 388 -8.53 -7.70 26.69
N LYS A 389 -7.23 -7.44 26.86
CA LYS A 389 -6.58 -6.16 26.57
C LYS A 389 -5.29 -6.36 25.78
N ILE A 390 -4.92 -5.38 24.97
CA ILE A 390 -3.64 -5.37 24.24
C ILE A 390 -2.48 -5.63 25.22
N PRO A 391 -1.59 -6.61 24.95
CA PRO A 391 -0.45 -6.89 25.81
C PRO A 391 0.55 -5.73 25.84
N LYS A 392 0.80 -5.18 27.04
CA LYS A 392 1.75 -4.06 27.24
C LYS A 392 3.19 -4.34 26.81
N LYS A 393 3.60 -5.62 26.82
CA LYS A 393 4.96 -6.06 26.44
C LYS A 393 5.06 -6.47 24.96
N GLY A 394 4.05 -6.15 24.14
CA GLY A 394 4.03 -6.50 22.72
C GLY A 394 3.29 -7.80 22.41
N VAL A 395 2.94 -7.98 21.15
CA VAL A 395 2.14 -9.10 20.66
C VAL A 395 2.90 -10.42 20.78
N THR A 396 4.23 -10.40 20.61
CA THR A 396 5.06 -11.60 20.64
C THR A 396 5.15 -12.24 22.01
N THR A 397 5.08 -11.44 23.07
CA THR A 397 5.14 -11.91 24.46
C THR A 397 3.77 -12.16 25.07
N GLY A 398 2.75 -11.47 24.55
CA GLY A 398 1.40 -11.48 25.07
C GLY A 398 0.52 -12.62 24.57
N TYR A 399 0.74 -13.06 23.34
CA TYR A 399 -0.03 -14.11 22.67
C TYR A 399 0.82 -15.37 22.47
N THR A 400 0.44 -16.45 23.14
CA THR A 400 1.18 -17.73 23.18
C THR A 400 0.29 -18.94 22.93
N CYS A 401 -0.93 -18.73 22.46
CA CYS A 401 -1.85 -19.76 22.01
C CYS A 401 -2.04 -19.65 20.51
N ARG A 402 -2.03 -20.79 19.80
CA ARG A 402 -2.29 -20.83 18.37
C ARG A 402 -3.13 -22.03 17.95
N LEU A 403 -3.61 -21.99 16.72
CA LEU A 403 -4.16 -23.14 16.01
C LEU A 403 -3.04 -24.16 15.71
N ALA A 404 -3.37 -25.45 15.75
CA ALA A 404 -2.44 -26.54 15.51
C ALA A 404 -2.05 -26.62 14.03
N ALA A 405 -3.04 -26.50 13.14
CA ALA A 405 -2.84 -26.55 11.70
C ALA A 405 -2.30 -25.21 11.18
N PRO A 406 -1.25 -25.22 10.32
CA PRO A 406 -0.79 -24.01 9.68
C PRO A 406 -1.85 -23.48 8.70
N GLU A 407 -1.85 -22.16 8.53
CA GLU A 407 -2.57 -21.47 7.47
C GLU A 407 -1.90 -21.67 6.10
N ARG A 408 -2.29 -20.84 5.12
CA ARG A 408 -1.57 -20.72 3.85
C ARG A 408 -0.15 -20.22 4.13
N HIS A 409 0.80 -20.72 3.34
CA HIS A 409 2.18 -20.29 3.40
C HIS A 409 2.33 -18.80 3.07
N LYS A 410 3.40 -18.18 3.53
CA LYS A 410 3.83 -16.84 3.10
C LYS A 410 5.08 -16.96 2.25
N SER A 411 5.34 -15.94 1.44
CA SER A 411 6.44 -15.97 0.48
C SER A 411 7.47 -14.88 0.71
N ILE A 412 8.73 -15.30 0.55
CA ILE A 412 9.88 -14.41 0.39
C ILE A 412 10.37 -14.62 -1.04
N VAL A 413 10.32 -13.59 -1.88
CA VAL A 413 10.57 -13.71 -3.31
C VAL A 413 11.83 -12.96 -3.72
N ARG A 414 12.49 -13.42 -4.78
CA ARG A 414 13.45 -12.60 -5.51
C ARG A 414 12.69 -11.71 -6.49
N PRO A 415 12.76 -10.38 -6.37
CA PRO A 415 12.11 -9.48 -7.32
C PRO A 415 12.52 -9.74 -8.79
N ASP A 416 13.76 -10.19 -9.02
CA ASP A 416 14.28 -10.51 -10.36
C ASP A 416 13.66 -11.79 -10.97
N ALA A 417 13.07 -12.65 -10.15
CA ALA A 417 12.44 -13.90 -10.57
C ALA A 417 10.95 -13.75 -10.92
N LEU A 418 10.36 -12.58 -10.66
CA LEU A 418 8.92 -12.36 -10.83
C LEU A 418 8.51 -12.24 -12.30
N ASN A 419 7.37 -12.81 -12.65
CA ASN A 419 6.81 -12.68 -13.99
C ASN A 419 6.62 -11.18 -14.35
N PRO A 420 6.95 -10.73 -15.58
CA PRO A 420 6.78 -9.34 -15.99
C PRO A 420 5.35 -8.78 -15.84
N SER A 421 4.32 -9.64 -15.82
CA SER A 421 2.93 -9.25 -15.57
C SER A 421 2.64 -8.87 -14.11
N LEU A 422 3.52 -9.25 -13.18
CA LEU A 422 3.41 -9.01 -11.73
C LEU A 422 2.13 -9.55 -11.08
N ILE A 423 1.51 -10.56 -11.69
CA ILE A 423 0.35 -11.24 -11.10
C ILE A 423 0.73 -11.75 -9.72
N ASN A 424 -0.10 -11.41 -8.74
CA ASN A 424 0.07 -11.89 -7.37
C ASN A 424 -1.29 -12.17 -6.70
N VAL A 425 -1.24 -13.03 -5.68
CA VAL A 425 -2.36 -13.36 -4.80
C VAL A 425 -1.94 -12.98 -3.39
N VAL A 426 -1.76 -11.68 -3.18
CA VAL A 426 -1.28 -11.03 -1.95
C VAL A 426 0.13 -11.49 -1.56
N HIS A 427 0.28 -12.67 -0.97
CA HIS A 427 1.58 -13.18 -0.49
C HIS A 427 2.28 -14.12 -1.47
N HIS A 428 1.77 -14.27 -2.71
CA HIS A 428 2.41 -15.10 -3.74
C HIS A 428 2.47 -14.36 -5.05
N PHE A 429 3.62 -14.41 -5.72
CA PHE A 429 3.77 -13.88 -7.08
C PHE A 429 3.92 -15.02 -8.08
N HIS A 430 3.39 -14.81 -9.28
CA HIS A 430 3.76 -15.66 -10.41
C HIS A 430 5.24 -15.44 -10.74
N LEU A 431 5.98 -16.54 -10.86
CA LEU A 431 7.39 -16.51 -11.25
C LEU A 431 7.54 -16.54 -12.78
N LYS A 432 8.72 -16.12 -13.25
CA LYS A 432 9.13 -16.32 -14.65
C LYS A 432 9.24 -17.79 -14.97
N GLU A 433 9.14 -18.12 -16.26
CA GLU A 433 9.41 -19.46 -16.75
C GLU A 433 10.80 -19.94 -16.33
N GLY A 434 10.89 -21.21 -15.93
CA GLY A 434 12.13 -21.84 -15.43
C GLY A 434 12.48 -21.54 -13.97
N MET A 435 11.84 -20.55 -13.34
CA MET A 435 12.00 -20.27 -11.92
C MET A 435 11.07 -21.15 -11.08
N LYS A 436 11.53 -21.51 -9.87
CA LYS A 436 10.86 -22.43 -8.95
C LYS A 436 10.74 -21.84 -7.55
N TYR A 437 9.77 -22.33 -6.80
CA TYR A 437 9.70 -22.10 -5.36
C TYR A 437 10.41 -23.22 -4.60
N ALA A 438 10.79 -22.94 -3.35
CA ALA A 438 11.24 -23.94 -2.39
C ALA A 438 10.42 -23.81 -1.10
N ASN A 439 9.97 -24.93 -0.55
CA ASN A 439 9.34 -24.95 0.77
C ASN A 439 10.44 -25.04 1.83
N VAL A 440 10.45 -24.08 2.75
CA VAL A 440 11.35 -24.08 3.91
C VAL A 440 10.69 -24.90 5.01
N GLY A 441 11.45 -25.82 5.62
CA GLY A 441 10.93 -26.67 6.69
C GLY A 441 10.57 -25.87 7.93
N GLN A 442 9.49 -26.25 8.62
CA GLN A 442 8.99 -25.52 9.80
C GLN A 442 10.00 -25.47 10.95
N GLY A 443 10.85 -26.49 11.09
CA GLY A 443 11.96 -26.50 12.07
C GLY A 443 13.11 -25.56 11.71
N VAL A 444 13.09 -24.95 10.52
CA VAL A 444 14.10 -23.98 10.06
C VAL A 444 13.57 -22.57 10.17
N MET A 445 12.41 -22.32 9.57
CA MET A 445 11.77 -21.01 9.52
C MET A 445 10.26 -21.21 9.43
N LEU A 446 9.53 -20.42 10.18
CA LEU A 446 8.07 -20.32 10.15
C LEU A 446 7.65 -18.86 10.39
N ILE A 447 6.36 -18.57 10.24
CA ILE A 447 5.77 -17.29 10.61
C ILE A 447 4.74 -17.50 11.70
N ASN A 448 4.87 -16.72 12.76
CA ASN A 448 3.82 -16.52 13.76
C ASN A 448 2.96 -15.35 13.30
N HIS A 449 1.69 -15.61 13.00
CA HIS A 449 0.72 -14.63 12.56
C HIS A 449 -0.26 -14.37 13.70
N TYR A 450 -0.14 -13.21 14.34
CA TYR A 450 -0.99 -12.71 15.43
C TYR A 450 -2.32 -12.20 14.87
N LYS A 451 -3.00 -13.06 14.11
CA LYS A 451 -4.20 -12.77 13.34
C LYS A 451 -5.39 -12.42 14.21
N TYR A 452 -5.58 -13.16 15.30
CA TYR A 452 -6.73 -13.09 16.20
C TYR A 452 -6.31 -12.46 17.52
N GLN A 453 -5.98 -11.17 17.50
CA GLN A 453 -5.68 -10.41 18.70
C GLN A 453 -6.93 -10.17 19.56
N VAL A 454 -6.78 -9.42 20.65
CA VAL A 454 -7.92 -9.00 21.47
C VAL A 454 -8.98 -8.27 20.63
N TRP A 455 -10.23 -8.35 21.07
CA TRP A 455 -11.37 -7.90 20.27
C TRP A 455 -11.30 -6.43 19.85
N GLU A 456 -10.81 -5.57 20.75
CA GLU A 456 -10.63 -4.14 20.48
C GLU A 456 -9.76 -3.84 19.25
N VAL A 457 -8.79 -4.70 18.95
CA VAL A 457 -7.96 -4.65 17.73
C VAL A 457 -8.63 -5.40 16.59
N PHE A 458 -9.10 -6.63 16.85
CA PHE A 458 -9.63 -7.48 15.78
C PHE A 458 -10.85 -6.88 15.07
N LYS A 459 -11.72 -6.16 15.81
CA LYS A 459 -12.93 -5.54 15.28
C LYS A 459 -12.64 -4.52 14.18
N GLU A 460 -11.44 -3.93 14.14
CA GLU A 460 -11.05 -2.98 13.10
C GLU A 460 -11.00 -3.65 11.72
N LYS A 461 -10.76 -4.97 11.65
CA LYS A 461 -10.81 -5.74 10.39
C LYS A 461 -12.21 -5.70 9.75
N PHE A 462 -13.28 -5.37 10.48
CA PHE A 462 -14.64 -5.19 9.96
C PHE A 462 -14.86 -3.84 9.25
N ALA A 463 -14.02 -2.84 9.50
CA ALA A 463 -14.15 -1.50 8.93
C ALA A 463 -13.57 -1.37 7.50
N GLY A 464 -13.00 -2.46 6.96
CA GLY A 464 -12.63 -2.58 5.55
C GLY A 464 -11.40 -3.46 5.33
N ARG A 465 -11.35 -4.18 4.20
CA ARG A 465 -10.15 -4.91 3.76
C ARG A 465 -9.42 -4.19 2.64
N VAL A 466 -8.10 -4.21 2.69
CA VAL A 466 -7.22 -3.65 1.63
C VAL A 466 -7.03 -4.57 0.43
N ALA A 467 -7.18 -5.88 0.61
CA ALA A 467 -7.05 -6.87 -0.46
C ALA A 467 -8.12 -6.66 -1.54
N THR A 468 -7.71 -6.68 -2.82
CA THR A 468 -8.57 -6.30 -3.95
C THR A 468 -9.75 -7.26 -4.12
N TYR A 469 -9.48 -8.55 -3.96
CA TYR A 469 -10.43 -9.62 -4.29
C TYR A 469 -11.04 -10.30 -3.07
N VAL A 470 -10.89 -9.71 -1.88
CA VAL A 470 -11.49 -10.24 -0.65
C VAL A 470 -12.69 -9.38 -0.28
N ALA A 471 -13.85 -10.03 -0.15
CA ALA A 471 -15.09 -9.39 0.26
C ALA A 471 -14.94 -8.72 1.63
N ASP A 472 -15.63 -7.60 1.81
CA ASP A 472 -15.70 -6.96 3.12
C ASP A 472 -16.43 -7.87 4.11
N TRP A 473 -16.12 -7.73 5.39
CA TRP A 473 -16.72 -8.56 6.43
C TRP A 473 -18.22 -8.38 6.57
N GLN A 474 -18.70 -7.19 6.24
CA GLN A 474 -20.13 -6.83 6.30
C GLN A 474 -20.94 -7.52 5.19
N ASP A 475 -20.29 -8.08 4.18
CA ASP A 475 -20.94 -8.79 3.08
C ASP A 475 -21.35 -10.21 3.52
N GLU A 476 -22.52 -10.68 3.11
CA GLU A 476 -23.02 -12.02 3.42
C GLU A 476 -22.47 -13.10 2.46
N GLU A 477 -21.96 -12.71 1.29
CA GLU A 477 -21.62 -13.62 0.19
C GLU A 477 -20.49 -14.63 0.54
N ASN A 478 -19.69 -14.37 1.58
CA ASN A 478 -18.50 -15.14 1.93
C ASN A 478 -18.35 -15.48 3.42
N VAL A 479 -19.44 -15.57 4.19
CA VAL A 479 -19.40 -15.86 5.64
C VAL A 479 -18.62 -17.13 5.97
N GLY A 480 -18.69 -18.17 5.12
CA GLY A 480 -17.96 -19.43 5.30
C GLY A 480 -16.52 -19.47 4.75
N SER A 481 -15.98 -18.37 4.24
CA SER A 481 -14.61 -18.36 3.67
C SER A 481 -13.55 -18.55 4.75
N ARG A 482 -12.45 -19.24 4.40
CA ARG A 482 -11.22 -19.32 5.21
C ARG A 482 -10.56 -17.96 5.43
N ASP A 483 -10.95 -16.95 4.67
CA ASP A 483 -10.49 -15.58 4.85
C ASP A 483 -11.13 -14.92 6.08
N ARG A 484 -12.23 -15.45 6.62
CA ARG A 484 -12.92 -14.97 7.82
C ARG A 484 -12.56 -15.77 9.07
N ALA A 485 -12.81 -15.18 10.23
CA ALA A 485 -12.66 -15.86 11.51
C ALA A 485 -13.83 -16.83 11.69
N PRO A 486 -13.55 -18.10 12.01
CA PRO A 486 -14.59 -19.08 12.29
C PRO A 486 -15.55 -18.60 13.39
N GLY A 487 -16.85 -18.80 13.17
CA GLY A 487 -17.88 -18.51 14.16
C GLY A 487 -18.14 -17.01 14.39
N LEU A 488 -17.78 -16.13 13.45
CA LEU A 488 -18.19 -14.73 13.43
C LEU A 488 -19.16 -14.44 12.28
N GLY A 489 -20.15 -13.59 12.55
CA GLY A 489 -21.08 -13.07 11.54
C GLY A 489 -20.50 -11.88 10.77
N THR A 490 -21.38 -11.06 10.21
CA THR A 490 -21.04 -9.85 9.44
C THR A 490 -20.91 -8.58 10.28
N LYS A 491 -21.32 -8.65 11.55
CA LYS A 491 -21.31 -7.51 12.49
C LYS A 491 -20.15 -7.63 13.48
N PRO A 492 -19.54 -6.50 13.89
CA PRO A 492 -18.51 -6.47 14.91
C PRO A 492 -19.13 -6.60 16.32
N VAL A 493 -19.62 -7.80 16.65
CA VAL A 493 -20.07 -8.16 18.00
C VAL A 493 -19.07 -9.14 18.62
N GLU A 494 -18.55 -8.81 19.80
CA GLU A 494 -17.60 -9.66 20.53
C GLU A 494 -18.30 -10.94 21.02
N PRO A 495 -17.81 -12.14 20.65
CA PRO A 495 -18.25 -13.37 21.29
C PRO A 495 -17.77 -13.46 22.75
N GLU A 496 -18.62 -13.98 23.64
CA GLU A 496 -18.28 -14.17 25.07
C GLU A 496 -17.01 -14.99 25.28
N ASP A 497 -16.76 -15.96 24.39
CA ASP A 497 -15.61 -16.86 24.45
C ASP A 497 -14.37 -16.34 23.70
N TRP A 498 -14.41 -15.15 23.09
CA TRP A 498 -13.33 -14.61 22.24
C TRP A 498 -11.94 -14.70 22.89
N PRO A 499 -11.73 -14.31 24.16
CA PRO A 499 -10.42 -14.40 24.80
C PRO A 499 -9.82 -15.81 24.81
N SER A 500 -10.67 -16.84 24.83
CA SER A 500 -10.27 -18.26 24.88
C SER A 500 -10.21 -18.95 23.51
N ARG A 501 -10.66 -18.29 22.43
CA ARG A 501 -10.67 -18.88 21.08
C ARG A 501 -9.26 -19.09 20.52
N PHE A 502 -9.17 -20.03 19.57
CA PHE A 502 -7.98 -20.31 18.76
C PHE A 502 -6.74 -20.73 19.59
N CYS A 503 -6.95 -21.35 20.75
CA CYS A 503 -5.89 -21.95 21.57
C CYS A 503 -5.94 -23.47 21.52
N GLU A 504 -5.33 -24.07 20.49
CA GLU A 504 -5.19 -25.53 20.36
C GLU A 504 -3.80 -26.00 20.81
N VAL A 505 -2.78 -25.17 20.59
CA VAL A 505 -1.39 -25.41 20.98
C VAL A 505 -0.87 -24.21 21.77
N TYR A 506 -0.27 -24.49 22.93
CA TYR A 506 0.52 -23.50 23.66
C TYR A 506 1.92 -23.44 23.06
N ASP A 507 2.29 -22.26 22.54
CA ASP A 507 3.52 -22.02 21.80
C ASP A 507 4.22 -20.77 22.32
N THR A 508 5.34 -20.96 23.02
CA THR A 508 6.15 -19.88 23.60
C THR A 508 7.45 -19.64 22.84
N GLY A 509 7.72 -20.33 21.73
CA GLY A 509 9.05 -20.33 21.11
C GLY A 509 9.54 -18.91 20.75
N LEU A 510 8.68 -18.11 20.14
CA LEU A 510 9.01 -16.72 19.83
C LEU A 510 9.06 -15.82 21.06
N LYS A 511 8.18 -16.03 22.05
CA LYS A 511 8.21 -15.30 23.32
C LYS A 511 9.52 -15.52 24.06
N ASP A 512 9.97 -16.76 24.14
CA ASP A 512 11.20 -17.15 24.86
C ASP A 512 12.43 -16.57 24.16
N PHE A 513 12.44 -16.59 22.82
CA PHE A 513 13.45 -15.89 22.02
C PHE A 513 13.46 -14.39 22.29
N VAL A 514 12.29 -13.74 22.25
CA VAL A 514 12.18 -12.30 22.50
C VAL A 514 12.69 -11.94 23.90
N HIS A 515 12.30 -12.71 24.91
CA HIS A 515 12.78 -12.46 26.26
C HIS A 515 14.30 -12.61 26.38
N LYS A 516 14.87 -13.64 25.77
CA LYS A 516 16.32 -13.87 25.79
C LYS A 516 17.10 -12.74 25.10
N GLU A 517 16.63 -12.28 23.95
CA GLU A 517 17.42 -11.41 23.07
C GLU A 517 17.19 -9.90 23.32
N PHE A 518 16.02 -9.51 23.83
CA PHE A 518 15.64 -8.09 23.93
C PHE A 518 15.36 -7.60 25.34
N THR A 519 15.29 -8.48 26.34
CA THR A 519 15.01 -8.02 27.72
C THR A 519 16.24 -7.32 28.27
N ASP A 520 16.07 -6.07 28.68
CA ASP A 520 17.09 -5.34 29.41
C ASP A 520 17.42 -6.07 30.74
N PRO A 521 18.68 -6.46 30.99
CA PRO A 521 19.03 -7.22 32.19
C PRO A 521 18.84 -6.47 33.51
N GLN A 522 18.80 -5.13 33.50
CA GLN A 522 18.67 -4.29 34.69
C GLN A 522 17.20 -3.99 34.99
N THR A 523 16.41 -3.63 33.98
CA THR A 523 15.03 -3.16 34.16
C THR A 523 13.98 -4.24 33.87
N GLY A 524 14.35 -5.29 33.13
CA GLY A 524 13.40 -6.29 32.62
C GLY A 524 12.43 -5.77 31.55
N SER A 525 12.69 -4.58 31.00
CA SER A 525 11.87 -3.97 29.94
C SER A 525 12.28 -4.47 28.56
N LEU A 526 11.34 -4.42 27.63
CA LEU A 526 11.60 -4.58 26.20
C LEU A 526 11.76 -3.19 25.57
N PRO A 527 12.48 -3.04 24.45
CA PRO A 527 12.89 -1.74 23.95
C PRO A 527 11.81 -1.00 23.15
N TRP A 528 10.61 -1.57 23.02
CA TRP A 528 9.47 -0.99 22.30
C TRP A 528 8.42 -0.37 23.20
#